data_AF-A0A7X6W283-F1
#
_entry.id   AF-A0A7X6W283-F1
#
_cell.length_a   1.000
_cell.length_b   1.000
_cell.length_c   1.000
_cell.angle_alpha   90.00
_cell.angle_beta   90.00
_cell.angle_gamma   90.00
#
_symmetry.space_group_name_H-M   'P 1'
#
loop_
_entity.id
_entity.type
_entity.pdbx_description
1 polymer ?
#
loop_
_entity_poly.entity_id
_entity_poly.type
_entity_poly.pdbx_seq_one_letter_code
_entity_poly.pdbx_strand_id
1 'polypeptide(L)'
;MNRGNGGTTEGELVFRGGGERALFIVEAGDLARAKRLLAYFDGMACEVRPIAVGPVVVCAAWVEQPGSGTFESMAEHLRDGYSLSICEPGFSPSMYRVALQLARDTEGELRPLECCSVCGAPDPFPTTLSLRVGGEEARFLFCQSCSGAVMDAPDAVARLLLGKAAERSPEWRDVELGPPMKSGRAWRFPIRRAADALSPSHR
;
A
#
# COMPACT_ATOMS: atom_id res chain seq x y z
N MET A 1 37.86 7.88 -11.32
CA MET A 1 36.77 8.28 -12.22
C MET A 1 35.78 7.12 -12.28
N ASN A 2 34.71 7.16 -11.49
CA ASN A 2 33.66 6.14 -11.49
C ASN A 2 32.69 6.42 -12.64
N ARG A 3 32.80 5.68 -13.74
CA ARG A 3 31.75 5.63 -14.77
C ARG A 3 30.66 4.70 -14.26
N GLY A 4 29.58 5.26 -13.75
CA GLY A 4 28.39 4.50 -13.42
C GLY A 4 27.76 3.94 -14.69
N ASN A 5 27.68 2.62 -14.80
CA ASN A 5 26.88 1.91 -15.79
C ASN A 5 25.39 2.23 -15.56
N GLY A 6 24.92 3.32 -16.16
CA GLY A 6 23.54 3.76 -16.12
C GLY A 6 22.69 2.97 -17.11
N GLY A 7 22.41 1.70 -16.81
CA GLY A 7 21.30 1.00 -17.46
C GLY A 7 20.01 1.72 -17.09
N THR A 8 19.29 2.22 -18.10
CA THR A 8 18.05 2.98 -17.94
C THR A 8 17.07 2.13 -17.12
N THR A 9 16.63 2.64 -15.98
CA THR A 9 15.62 1.96 -15.16
C THR A 9 14.27 2.21 -15.81
N GLU A 10 13.60 1.14 -16.22
CA GLU A 10 12.32 1.22 -16.96
C GLU A 10 11.12 1.16 -16.01
N GLY A 11 11.30 0.70 -14.77
CA GLY A 11 10.23 0.63 -13.78
C GLY A 11 10.74 0.42 -12.37
N GLU A 12 9.82 0.30 -11.41
CA GLU A 12 10.14 -0.07 -10.04
C GLU A 12 9.06 -0.98 -9.44
N LEU A 13 9.49 -2.00 -8.70
CA LEU A 13 8.62 -2.68 -7.74
C LEU A 13 8.75 -1.96 -6.41
N VAL A 14 7.63 -1.48 -5.88
CA VAL A 14 7.52 -0.92 -4.52
C VAL A 14 6.83 -1.93 -3.62
N PHE A 15 7.63 -2.66 -2.86
CA PHE A 15 7.17 -3.60 -1.86
C PHE A 15 7.05 -2.93 -0.49
N ARG A 16 5.83 -2.96 0.06
CA ARG A 16 5.50 -2.48 1.40
C ARG A 16 5.20 -3.67 2.30
N GLY A 17 6.25 -4.40 2.65
CA GLY A 17 6.20 -5.58 3.49
C GLY A 17 6.31 -5.27 4.98
N GLY A 18 5.49 -5.98 5.77
CA GLY A 18 5.67 -6.18 7.21
C GLY A 18 5.66 -4.96 8.12
N GLY A 19 4.63 -4.15 7.96
CA GLY A 19 4.18 -3.26 9.03
C GLY A 19 2.87 -3.73 9.64
N GLU A 20 2.45 -3.10 10.72
CA GLU A 20 1.12 -3.30 11.31
C GLU A 20 0.08 -2.45 10.59
N ARG A 21 -1.12 -2.99 10.51
CA ARG A 21 -2.29 -2.32 9.93
C ARG A 21 -3.37 -2.25 10.98
N ALA A 22 -4.21 -1.24 10.91
CA ALA A 22 -5.43 -1.16 11.69
C ALA A 22 -6.53 -0.47 10.90
N LEU A 23 -7.79 -0.78 11.22
CA LEU A 23 -8.96 -0.04 10.79
C LEU A 23 -9.49 0.77 11.97
N PHE A 24 -9.67 2.07 11.78
CA PHE A 24 -10.33 2.95 12.72
C PHE A 24 -11.73 3.31 12.23
N ILE A 25 -12.72 3.19 13.11
CA ILE A 25 -14.10 3.66 12.91
C ILE A 25 -14.40 4.66 14.01
N VAL A 26 -14.74 5.88 13.65
CA VAL A 26 -14.93 6.99 14.60
C VAL A 26 -16.20 7.74 14.29
N GLU A 27 -17.06 7.94 15.28
CA GLU A 27 -18.24 8.79 15.15
C GLU A 27 -17.86 10.26 15.34
N ALA A 28 -17.71 10.98 14.24
CA ALA A 28 -17.38 12.41 14.23
C ALA A 28 -18.61 13.31 14.43
N GLY A 29 -19.82 12.83 14.14
CA GLY A 29 -21.07 13.58 14.24
C GLY A 29 -21.29 14.61 13.12
N ASP A 30 -20.22 15.27 12.66
CA ASP A 30 -20.27 16.20 11.53
C ASP A 30 -18.98 16.21 10.69
N LEU A 31 -19.09 16.76 9.47
CA LEU A 31 -17.99 16.84 8.51
C LEU A 31 -16.83 17.73 8.99
N ALA A 32 -17.08 18.76 9.80
CA ALA A 32 -16.03 19.64 10.30
C ALA A 32 -15.14 18.90 11.31
N ARG A 33 -15.73 18.10 12.20
CA ARG A 33 -15.02 17.23 13.14
C ARG A 33 -14.32 16.08 12.41
N ALA A 34 -14.92 15.54 11.36
CA ALA A 34 -14.28 14.54 10.50
C ALA A 34 -12.99 15.09 9.85
N LYS A 35 -13.03 16.32 9.33
CA LYS A 35 -11.84 16.97 8.75
C LYS A 35 -10.75 17.21 9.81
N ARG A 36 -11.11 17.64 11.02
CA ARG A 36 -10.15 17.79 12.13
C ARG A 36 -9.51 16.46 12.52
N LEU A 37 -10.30 15.38 12.54
CA LEU A 37 -9.79 14.04 12.81
C LEU A 37 -8.76 13.60 11.76
N LEU A 38 -9.04 13.79 10.48
CA LEU A 38 -8.09 13.45 9.41
C LEU A 38 -6.82 14.29 9.49
N ALA A 39 -6.94 15.59 9.78
CA ALA A 39 -5.78 16.46 9.99
C ALA A 39 -4.92 16.05 11.19
N TYR A 40 -5.53 15.50 12.25
CA TYR A 40 -4.79 14.91 13.37
C TYR A 40 -3.94 13.72 12.90
N PHE A 41 -4.52 12.84 12.08
CA PHE A 41 -3.78 11.69 11.54
C PHE A 41 -2.64 12.08 10.59
N ASP A 42 -2.78 13.16 9.83
CA ASP A 42 -1.70 13.65 8.95
C ASP A 42 -0.42 14.05 9.73
N GLY A 43 -0.55 14.38 11.02
CA GLY A 43 0.59 14.69 11.91
C GLY A 43 1.29 13.47 12.50
N MET A 44 0.76 12.25 12.29
CA MET A 44 1.25 11.04 12.94
C MET A 44 2.33 10.35 12.11
N ALA A 45 3.20 9.59 12.78
CA ALA A 45 4.24 8.79 12.14
C ALA A 45 3.69 7.49 11.47
N CYS A 46 2.45 7.51 11.00
CA CYS A 46 1.80 6.42 10.28
C CYS A 46 1.38 6.88 8.88
N GLU A 47 0.88 5.97 8.06
CA GLU A 47 0.17 6.31 6.84
C GLU A 47 -1.30 6.04 7.05
N VAL A 48 -2.15 7.02 6.76
CA VAL A 48 -3.60 6.89 6.94
C VAL A 48 -4.30 7.08 5.60
N ARG A 49 -5.18 6.13 5.27
CA ARG A 49 -6.02 6.17 4.08
C ARG A 49 -7.49 6.24 4.48
N PRO A 50 -8.17 7.39 4.29
CA PRO A 50 -9.59 7.47 4.55
C PRO A 50 -10.37 6.60 3.56
N ILE A 51 -11.35 5.86 4.09
CA ILE A 51 -12.26 4.98 3.35
C ILE A 51 -13.66 5.61 3.30
N ALA A 52 -14.11 6.18 4.41
CA ALA A 52 -15.39 6.88 4.50
C ALA A 52 -15.21 8.17 5.32
N VAL A 53 -15.79 9.27 4.85
CA VAL A 53 -15.69 10.58 5.51
C VAL A 53 -17.08 11.23 5.61
N GLY A 54 -17.57 11.41 6.84
CA GLY A 54 -18.87 11.98 7.10
C GLY A 54 -19.14 12.05 8.61
N PRO A 55 -20.41 11.93 9.06
CA PRO A 55 -20.75 11.76 10.47
C PRO A 55 -20.03 10.56 11.11
N VAL A 56 -19.73 9.53 10.32
CA VAL A 56 -18.78 8.46 10.68
C VAL A 56 -17.57 8.53 9.77
N VAL A 57 -16.38 8.44 10.36
CA VAL A 57 -15.10 8.36 9.66
C VAL A 57 -14.60 6.93 9.77
N VAL A 58 -14.28 6.33 8.63
CA VAL A 58 -13.57 5.06 8.56
C VAL A 58 -12.25 5.28 7.84
N CYS A 59 -11.15 4.86 8.45
CA CYS A 59 -9.83 4.94 7.82
C CYS A 59 -9.02 3.69 8.13
N ALA A 60 -8.18 3.31 7.18
CA ALA A 60 -7.13 2.33 7.42
C ALA A 60 -5.85 3.08 7.78
N ALA A 61 -5.08 2.54 8.70
CA ALA A 61 -3.76 3.05 9.07
C ALA A 61 -2.71 1.95 8.91
N TRP A 62 -1.48 2.36 8.63
CA TRP A 62 -0.32 1.49 8.52
C TRP A 62 0.90 2.09 9.20
N VAL A 63 1.63 1.28 9.96
CA VAL A 63 2.92 1.64 10.58
C VAL A 63 3.98 0.63 10.18
N GLU A 64 5.18 1.11 9.86
CA GLU A 64 6.29 0.24 9.42
C GLU A 64 6.77 -0.68 10.54
N GLN A 65 6.84 -0.18 11.77
CA GLN A 65 7.38 -0.92 12.91
C GLN A 65 6.25 -1.50 13.75
N PRO A 66 6.09 -2.83 13.74
CA PRO A 66 5.17 -3.49 14.66
C PRO A 66 5.49 -3.18 16.12
N GLY A 67 4.46 -3.05 16.95
CA GLY A 67 4.63 -2.81 18.40
C GLY A 67 5.13 -1.42 18.77
N SER A 68 5.03 -0.45 17.86
CA SER A 68 5.42 0.95 18.14
C SER A 68 4.53 1.67 19.15
N GLY A 69 3.40 1.08 19.56
CA GLY A 69 2.41 1.73 20.42
C GLY A 69 1.58 2.81 19.72
N THR A 70 1.78 3.00 18.40
CA THR A 70 1.18 4.10 17.64
C THR A 70 -0.34 3.94 17.58
N PHE A 71 -0.84 2.74 17.32
CA PHE A 71 -2.29 2.51 17.21
C PHE A 71 -2.98 2.56 18.57
N GLU A 72 -2.32 2.13 19.64
CA GLU A 72 -2.79 2.26 21.02
C GLU A 72 -2.92 3.73 21.40
N SER A 73 -1.90 4.54 21.12
CA SER A 73 -1.90 5.99 21.36
C SER A 73 -3.01 6.69 20.57
N MET A 74 -3.21 6.29 19.30
CA MET A 74 -4.32 6.77 18.48
C MET A 74 -5.67 6.38 19.11
N ALA A 75 -5.86 5.12 19.47
CA ALA A 75 -7.11 4.63 20.05
C ALA A 75 -7.44 5.27 21.40
N GLU A 76 -6.44 5.56 22.24
CA GLU A 76 -6.60 6.32 23.48
C GLU A 76 -7.09 7.73 23.20
N HIS A 77 -6.40 8.48 22.34
CA HIS A 77 -6.79 9.84 21.99
C HIS A 77 -8.22 9.91 21.43
N LEU A 78 -8.61 8.94 20.60
CA LEU A 78 -9.94 8.91 20.00
C LEU A 78 -11.03 8.57 21.02
N ARG A 79 -10.75 7.71 22.00
CA ARG A 79 -11.70 7.40 23.08
C ARG A 79 -11.99 8.60 23.98
N ASP A 80 -11.00 9.46 24.22
CA ASP A 80 -11.20 10.68 25.01
C ASP A 80 -11.99 11.74 24.24
N GLY A 81 -11.82 11.77 22.91
CA GLY A 81 -12.34 12.82 22.06
C GLY A 81 -13.67 12.53 21.37
N TYR A 82 -14.15 11.29 21.35
CA TYR A 82 -15.29 10.87 20.51
C TYR A 82 -16.19 9.85 21.23
N SER A 83 -17.51 9.93 20.99
CA SER A 83 -18.50 9.04 21.64
C SER A 83 -18.33 7.57 21.27
N LEU A 84 -17.91 7.31 20.02
CA LEU A 84 -17.58 6.00 19.52
C LEU A 84 -16.23 6.05 18.81
N SER A 85 -15.32 5.18 19.24
CA SER A 85 -14.06 4.91 18.57
C SER A 85 -13.76 3.42 18.64
N ILE A 86 -13.56 2.80 17.49
CA ILE A 86 -13.18 1.39 17.34
C ILE A 86 -11.83 1.36 16.61
N CYS A 87 -10.90 0.56 17.12
CA CYS A 87 -9.63 0.25 16.48
C CYS A 87 -9.52 -1.27 16.33
N GLU A 88 -9.62 -1.74 15.09
CA GLU A 88 -9.49 -3.16 14.77
C GLU A 88 -8.10 -3.45 14.18
N PRO A 89 -7.31 -4.36 14.76
CA PRO A 89 -6.05 -4.78 14.18
C PRO A 89 -6.24 -5.47 12.82
N GLY A 90 -5.37 -5.12 11.87
CA GLY A 90 -5.37 -5.64 10.52
C GLY A 90 -6.37 -4.95 9.58
N PHE A 91 -6.57 -5.57 8.42
CA PHE A 91 -7.57 -5.15 7.44
C PHE A 91 -8.09 -6.39 6.72
N SER A 92 -9.41 -6.46 6.48
CA SER A 92 -10.03 -7.55 5.73
C SER A 92 -11.11 -7.05 4.77
N PRO A 93 -11.45 -7.83 3.72
CA PRO A 93 -12.59 -7.51 2.85
C PRO A 93 -13.92 -7.39 3.60
N SER A 94 -14.10 -8.15 4.69
CA SER A 94 -15.29 -8.04 5.55
C SER A 94 -15.35 -6.69 6.27
N MET A 95 -14.22 -6.24 6.83
CA MET A 95 -14.12 -4.92 7.45
C MET A 95 -14.38 -3.80 6.42
N TYR A 96 -13.89 -3.94 5.19
CA TYR A 96 -14.21 -2.99 4.12
C TYR A 96 -15.72 -2.94 3.81
N ARG A 97 -16.41 -4.09 3.77
CA ARG A 97 -17.87 -4.11 3.58
C ARG A 97 -18.62 -3.39 4.70
N VAL A 98 -18.16 -3.51 5.95
CA VAL A 98 -18.70 -2.73 7.06
C VAL A 98 -18.48 -1.24 6.83
N ALA A 99 -17.28 -0.84 6.41
CA ALA A 99 -16.99 0.56 6.07
C ALA A 99 -17.90 1.10 4.95
N LEU A 100 -18.13 0.30 3.89
CA LEU A 100 -19.05 0.64 2.81
C LEU A 100 -20.48 0.85 3.32
N GLN A 101 -20.94 -0.03 4.21
CA GLN A 101 -22.28 0.05 4.78
C GLN A 101 -22.43 1.29 5.67
N LEU A 102 -21.46 1.54 6.56
CA LEU A 102 -21.44 2.73 7.42
C LEU A 102 -21.43 4.03 6.61
N ALA A 103 -20.64 4.10 5.54
CA ALA A 103 -20.62 5.26 4.65
C ALA A 103 -22.00 5.53 4.05
N ARG A 104 -22.70 4.47 3.59
CA ARG A 104 -24.05 4.59 3.01
C ARG A 104 -25.08 5.02 4.03
N ASP A 105 -25.08 4.40 5.20
CA ASP A 105 -26.08 4.63 6.25
C ASP A 105 -25.95 6.03 6.88
N THR A 106 -24.77 6.64 6.80
CA THR A 106 -24.48 7.96 7.38
C THR A 106 -24.35 9.06 6.33
N GLU A 107 -24.67 8.76 5.06
CA GLU A 107 -24.50 9.69 3.92
C GLU A 107 -23.05 10.23 3.80
N GLY A 108 -22.08 9.43 4.23
CA GLY A 108 -20.66 9.75 4.16
C GLY A 108 -20.09 9.63 2.75
N GLU A 109 -19.08 10.44 2.45
CA GLU A 109 -18.30 10.35 1.22
C GLU A 109 -17.46 9.07 1.26
N LEU A 110 -17.76 8.14 0.35
CA LEU A 110 -16.98 6.93 0.17
C LEU A 110 -15.76 7.21 -0.70
N ARG A 111 -14.59 6.77 -0.24
CA ARG A 111 -13.32 6.80 -0.96
C ARG A 111 -12.94 5.37 -1.33
N PRO A 112 -13.15 4.95 -2.59
CA PRO A 112 -12.95 3.57 -2.99
C PRO A 112 -11.48 3.17 -2.85
N LEU A 113 -11.27 1.95 -2.35
CA LEU A 113 -9.95 1.35 -2.28
C LEU A 113 -9.55 0.75 -3.62
N GLU A 114 -8.25 0.71 -3.85
CA GLU A 114 -7.68 -0.05 -4.95
C GLU A 114 -7.85 -1.56 -4.71
N CYS A 115 -8.03 -2.32 -5.79
CA CYS A 115 -8.21 -3.77 -5.73
C CYS A 115 -6.95 -4.49 -6.21
N CYS A 116 -6.69 -5.65 -5.63
CA CYS A 116 -5.61 -6.52 -6.06
C CYS A 116 -5.83 -6.99 -7.50
N SER A 117 -4.83 -6.81 -8.35
CA SER A 117 -4.81 -7.26 -9.75
C SER A 117 -4.84 -8.79 -9.90
N VAL A 118 -4.69 -9.55 -8.81
CA VAL A 118 -4.74 -11.02 -8.79
C VAL A 118 -6.09 -11.53 -8.31
N CYS A 119 -6.44 -11.26 -7.06
CA CYS A 119 -7.66 -11.82 -6.44
C CYS A 119 -8.84 -10.84 -6.37
N GLY A 120 -8.67 -9.58 -6.81
CA GLY A 120 -9.71 -8.56 -6.76
C GLY A 120 -10.02 -8.03 -5.36
N ALA A 121 -9.36 -8.52 -4.31
CA ALA A 121 -9.61 -8.06 -2.94
C ALA A 121 -9.19 -6.58 -2.76
N PRO A 122 -9.99 -5.74 -2.09
CA PRO A 122 -9.62 -4.38 -1.76
C PRO A 122 -8.45 -4.37 -0.78
N ASP A 123 -7.53 -3.42 -0.92
CA ASP A 123 -6.44 -3.21 0.03
C ASP A 123 -6.14 -1.71 0.15
N PRO A 124 -6.10 -1.15 1.38
CA PRO A 124 -5.78 0.26 1.58
C PRO A 124 -4.31 0.58 1.28
N PHE A 125 -3.42 -0.40 1.41
CA PHE A 125 -1.97 -0.25 1.23
C PHE A 125 -1.44 -1.38 0.34
N PRO A 126 -1.85 -1.43 -0.94
CA PRO A 126 -1.43 -2.49 -1.84
C PRO A 126 0.07 -2.38 -2.13
N THR A 127 0.74 -3.52 -2.19
CA THR A 127 2.07 -3.59 -2.81
C THR A 127 1.92 -3.24 -4.28
N THR A 128 2.77 -2.33 -4.78
CA THR A 128 2.68 -1.79 -6.13
C THR A 128 3.87 -2.25 -6.95
N LEU A 129 3.60 -2.79 -8.13
CA LEU A 129 4.58 -3.11 -9.15
C LEU A 129 4.30 -2.21 -10.37
N SER A 130 5.24 -1.35 -10.77
CA SER A 130 5.07 -0.47 -11.92
C SER A 130 6.21 -0.59 -12.92
N LEU A 131 5.85 -0.52 -14.20
CA LEU A 131 6.77 -0.57 -15.34
C LEU A 131 6.35 0.49 -16.33
N ARG A 132 7.30 1.29 -16.82
CA ARG A 132 7.06 2.22 -17.92
C ARG A 132 7.51 1.58 -19.21
N VAL A 133 6.59 1.38 -20.13
CA VAL A 133 6.83 0.80 -21.46
C VAL A 133 6.34 1.80 -22.50
N GLY A 134 7.23 2.26 -23.39
CA GLY A 134 6.84 3.17 -24.48
C GLY A 134 6.23 4.51 -24.02
N GLY A 135 6.53 4.95 -22.79
CA GLY A 135 5.96 6.17 -22.19
C GLY A 135 4.69 5.96 -21.37
N GLU A 136 4.06 4.79 -21.48
CA GLU A 136 2.90 4.40 -20.66
C GLU A 136 3.33 3.67 -19.40
N GLU A 137 2.58 3.82 -18.30
CA GLU A 137 2.83 3.12 -17.04
C GLU A 137 1.86 1.95 -16.88
N ALA A 138 2.39 0.73 -16.91
CA ALA A 138 1.67 -0.47 -16.51
C ALA A 138 1.85 -0.67 -14.99
N ARG A 139 0.74 -0.85 -14.26
CA ARG A 139 0.73 -1.01 -12.80
C ARG A 139 -0.02 -2.26 -12.37
N PHE A 140 0.60 -3.07 -11.52
CA PHE A 140 -0.01 -4.20 -10.83
C PHE A 140 -0.07 -3.93 -9.33
N LEU A 141 -1.20 -4.29 -8.72
CA LEU A 141 -1.47 -4.09 -7.29
C LEU A 141 -1.67 -5.45 -6.62
N PHE A 142 -1.02 -5.64 -5.48
CA PHE A 142 -1.11 -6.87 -4.71
C PHE A 142 -1.58 -6.58 -3.30
N CYS A 143 -2.67 -7.23 -2.88
CA CYS A 143 -3.09 -7.15 -1.49
C CYS A 143 -2.11 -7.87 -0.56
N GLN A 144 -2.24 -7.65 0.75
CA GLN A 144 -1.42 -8.27 1.77
C GLN A 144 -1.40 -9.80 1.67
N SER A 145 -2.56 -10.42 1.41
CA SER A 145 -2.66 -11.88 1.28
C SER A 145 -1.93 -12.41 0.04
N CYS A 146 -1.93 -11.66 -1.07
CA CYS A 146 -1.29 -12.07 -2.32
C CYS A 146 0.22 -11.77 -2.38
N SER A 147 0.68 -10.74 -1.65
CA SER A 147 2.09 -10.40 -1.51
C SER A 147 2.79 -11.23 -0.44
N GLY A 148 2.05 -11.75 0.53
CA GLY A 148 2.62 -12.49 1.65
C GLY A 148 3.19 -11.54 2.71
N ALA A 149 3.06 -11.93 3.98
CA ALA A 149 3.53 -11.14 5.11
C ALA A 149 5.04 -11.23 5.37
N VAL A 150 5.81 -11.84 4.46
CA VAL A 150 7.19 -12.24 4.74
C VAL A 150 8.15 -11.07 4.52
N MET A 151 8.68 -10.54 5.62
CA MET A 151 9.72 -9.49 5.61
C MET A 151 11.12 -10.02 5.34
N ASP A 152 11.38 -11.27 5.70
CA ASP A 152 12.76 -11.79 5.79
C ASP A 152 13.34 -12.17 4.41
N ALA A 153 12.50 -12.19 3.37
CA ALA A 153 12.89 -12.56 2.01
C ALA A 153 12.26 -11.63 0.96
N PRO A 154 12.57 -10.32 0.97
CA PRO A 154 11.96 -9.35 0.07
C PRO A 154 12.22 -9.68 -1.41
N ASP A 155 13.38 -10.24 -1.75
CA ASP A 155 13.69 -10.74 -3.11
C ASP A 155 12.78 -11.89 -3.56
N ALA A 156 12.50 -12.84 -2.67
CA ALA A 156 11.64 -13.98 -3.00
C ALA A 156 10.20 -13.51 -3.24
N VAL A 157 9.71 -12.59 -2.41
CA VAL A 157 8.40 -11.95 -2.60
C VAL A 157 8.36 -11.17 -3.91
N ALA A 158 9.39 -10.37 -4.19
CA ALA A 158 9.46 -9.59 -5.42
C ALA A 158 9.40 -10.47 -6.68
N ARG A 159 10.16 -11.57 -6.71
CA ARG A 159 10.14 -12.55 -7.82
C ARG A 159 8.79 -13.25 -7.96
N LEU A 160 8.15 -13.61 -6.85
CA LEU A 160 6.82 -14.20 -6.85
C LEU A 160 5.79 -13.23 -7.46
N LEU A 161 5.82 -11.97 -7.05
CA LEU A 161 4.91 -10.93 -7.54
C LEU A 161 5.12 -10.65 -9.03
N LEU A 162 6.37 -10.61 -9.48
CA LEU A 162 6.70 -10.47 -10.89
C LEU A 162 6.18 -11.66 -11.71
N GLY A 163 6.34 -12.90 -11.22
CA GLY A 163 5.77 -14.08 -11.86
C GLY A 163 4.24 -13.99 -12.02
N LYS A 164 3.53 -13.55 -10.98
CA LYS A 164 2.09 -13.32 -11.03
C LYS A 164 1.69 -12.23 -12.05
N ALA A 165 2.51 -11.20 -12.22
CA ALA A 165 2.28 -10.18 -13.24
C ALA A 165 2.51 -10.73 -14.66
N ALA A 166 3.58 -11.50 -14.87
CA ALA A 166 3.93 -12.13 -16.14
C ALA A 166 2.92 -13.18 -16.63
N GLU A 167 2.22 -13.85 -15.70
CA GLU A 167 1.08 -14.73 -16.01
C GLU A 167 -0.11 -13.96 -16.58
N ARG A 168 -0.28 -12.70 -16.19
CA ARG A 168 -1.45 -11.86 -16.53
C ARG A 168 -1.19 -10.90 -17.68
N SER A 169 0.05 -10.47 -17.87
CA SER A 169 0.42 -9.58 -18.97
C SER A 169 1.77 -10.00 -19.57
N PRO A 170 1.84 -10.20 -20.91
CA PRO A 170 3.06 -10.66 -21.57
C PRO A 170 4.21 -9.64 -21.48
N GLU A 171 3.90 -8.35 -21.26
CA GLU A 171 4.89 -7.27 -21.14
C GLU A 171 5.84 -7.44 -19.94
N TRP A 172 5.48 -8.30 -18.99
CA TRP A 172 6.21 -8.56 -17.76
C TRP A 172 7.07 -9.83 -17.81
N ARG A 173 7.05 -10.59 -18.91
CA ARG A 173 7.77 -11.87 -19.01
C ARG A 173 9.28 -11.71 -19.12
N ASP A 174 9.73 -10.71 -19.87
CA ASP A 174 11.15 -10.46 -20.14
C ASP A 174 11.70 -9.37 -19.21
N VAL A 175 11.18 -9.30 -18.01
CA VAL A 175 11.51 -8.28 -17.02
C VAL A 175 12.38 -8.89 -15.93
N GLU A 176 13.42 -8.17 -15.55
CA GLU A 176 14.35 -8.54 -14.48
C GLU A 176 14.30 -7.52 -13.33
N LEU A 177 14.44 -8.04 -12.12
CA LEU A 177 14.58 -7.23 -10.91
C LEU A 177 16.06 -6.96 -10.66
N GLY A 178 16.41 -5.69 -10.52
CA GLY A 178 17.67 -5.26 -9.95
C GLY A 178 17.75 -5.55 -8.45
N PRO A 179 18.89 -5.24 -7.82
CA PRO A 179 19.09 -5.47 -6.40
C PRO A 179 18.08 -4.66 -5.55
N PRO A 180 17.62 -5.21 -4.41
CA PRO A 180 16.73 -4.51 -3.50
C PRO A 180 17.41 -3.26 -2.93
N MET A 181 16.66 -2.15 -2.90
CA MET A 181 17.05 -0.91 -2.26
C MET A 181 16.00 -0.57 -1.20
N LYS A 182 16.43 -0.32 0.04
CA LYS A 182 15.51 0.21 1.05
C LYS A 182 15.46 1.73 0.93
N SER A 183 14.27 2.30 0.71
CA SER A 183 14.05 3.74 0.61
C SER A 183 12.90 4.15 1.52
N GLY A 184 13.23 4.65 2.71
CA GLY A 184 12.23 4.92 3.74
C GLY A 184 11.47 3.64 4.11
N ARG A 185 10.14 3.71 4.01
CA ARG A 185 9.20 2.66 4.44
C ARG A 185 8.92 1.57 3.39
N ALA A 186 9.68 1.53 2.29
CA ALA A 186 9.45 0.59 1.20
C ALA A 186 10.76 -0.01 0.67
N TRP A 187 10.68 -1.29 0.27
CA TRP A 187 11.67 -1.92 -0.57
C TRP A 187 11.38 -1.58 -2.02
N ARG A 188 12.42 -1.13 -2.72
CA ARG A 188 12.37 -0.77 -4.13
C ARG A 188 13.27 -1.71 -4.91
N PHE A 189 12.74 -2.29 -5.98
CA PHE A 189 13.53 -3.07 -6.92
C PHE A 189 13.49 -2.35 -8.25
N PRO A 190 14.64 -1.82 -8.74
CA PRO A 190 14.72 -1.31 -10.09
C PRO A 190 14.33 -2.40 -11.08
N ILE A 191 13.60 -2.04 -12.12
CA ILE A 191 13.14 -2.98 -13.14
C ILE A 191 13.77 -2.65 -14.49
N ARG A 192 14.21 -3.68 -15.21
CA ARG A 192 14.79 -3.58 -16.56
C ARG A 192 14.31 -4.74 -17.44
N ARG A 193 14.20 -4.53 -18.75
CA ARG A 193 14.01 -5.62 -19.70
C ARG A 193 15.31 -6.42 -19.93
N ALA A 194 15.18 -7.73 -20.00
CA ALA A 194 16.29 -8.66 -20.23
C ALA A 194 17.00 -8.41 -21.57
N ALA A 195 16.28 -7.93 -22.59
CA ALA A 195 16.85 -7.60 -23.90
C ALA A 195 17.88 -6.45 -23.83
N ASP A 196 17.73 -5.53 -22.87
CA ASP A 196 18.66 -4.41 -22.68
C ASP A 196 19.89 -4.78 -21.84
N ALA A 197 19.82 -5.90 -21.08
CA ALA A 197 20.94 -6.40 -20.29
C ALA A 197 22.07 -7.00 -21.14
N LEU A 198 21.78 -7.37 -22.39
CA LEU A 198 22.73 -7.98 -23.33
C LEU A 198 23.40 -6.99 -24.29
N SER A 199 23.19 -5.68 -24.15
CA SER A 199 23.96 -4.71 -24.95
C SER A 199 25.46 -4.80 -24.60
N PRO A 200 26.30 -5.29 -25.52
CA PRO A 200 27.69 -5.60 -25.25
C PRO A 200 28.49 -4.29 -25.21
N SER A 201 28.53 -3.65 -24.05
CA SER A 201 29.46 -2.57 -23.75
C SER A 201 30.82 -3.15 -23.35
N HIS A 202 31.33 -4.14 -24.08
CA HIS A 202 32.71 -4.62 -24.03
C HIS A 202 33.07 -5.39 -25.32
N ARG A 203 33.42 -4.65 -26.36
CA ARG A 203 34.62 -4.93 -27.17
C ARG A 203 35.39 -3.64 -27.35
#